data_AF-A0A0X8XZ68-F1
#
_entry.id   AF-A0A0X8XZ68-F1
#
_cell.length_a   1.000
_cell.length_b   1.000
_cell.length_c   1.000
_cell.angle_alpha   90.00
_cell.angle_beta   90.00
_cell.angle_gamma   90.00
#
_symmetry.space_group_name_H-M   'P 1'
#
loop_
_entity.id
_entity.type
_entity.pdbx_description
1 polymer ?
#
loop_
_entity_poly.entity_id
_entity_poly.type
_entity_poly.pdbx_seq_one_letter_code
_entity_poly.pdbx_strand_id
1 'polypeptide(L)'
;MRVVDLKGSLKLPKINVDRRDALVAVLAAAAVISIAFCGWTLFVDYTETSRVAEFSRHVAASEADLFLLSGDISSHMRSRPDHPSIAECDAWMRELGALADYGRDLTSYHRQVIAADVVPEAYTGAQSAYTRALDNLNRAFSLWSSAAGAYHTGAYTAANNNLAGADRAWKDYITAISDYDRELRRAEEGEEG
;
A
#
# COMPACT_ATOMS: atom_id res chain seq x y z
N MET A 1 38.84 55.99 -61.60
CA MET A 1 38.87 54.62 -61.04
C MET A 1 38.93 54.75 -59.53
N ARG A 2 37.78 54.64 -58.82
CA ARG A 2 37.68 54.79 -57.37
C ARG A 2 37.57 53.39 -56.75
N VAL A 3 38.50 53.05 -55.88
CA VAL A 3 38.37 51.93 -54.95
C VAL A 3 37.53 52.43 -53.76
N VAL A 4 36.38 51.82 -53.52
CA VAL A 4 35.55 52.06 -52.34
C VAL A 4 35.95 51.00 -51.30
N ASP A 5 36.56 51.46 -50.22
CA ASP A 5 36.91 50.65 -49.05
C ASP A 5 35.65 50.38 -48.21
N LEU A 6 35.27 49.10 -48.09
CA LEU A 6 34.16 48.61 -47.27
C LEU A 6 34.72 48.06 -45.96
N LYS A 7 35.11 48.96 -45.05
CA LYS A 7 35.28 48.65 -43.62
C LYS A 7 34.17 49.29 -42.79
N GLY A 8 32.96 48.74 -42.96
CA GLY A 8 31.87 48.94 -42.01
C GLY A 8 32.22 48.26 -40.69
N SER A 9 32.57 49.07 -39.70
CA SER A 9 32.83 48.62 -38.34
C SER A 9 31.52 48.21 -37.66
N LEU A 10 31.32 46.92 -37.47
CA LEU A 10 30.37 46.37 -36.50
C LEU A 10 30.86 46.74 -35.09
N LYS A 11 30.44 47.91 -34.60
CA LYS A 11 30.57 48.26 -33.19
C LYS A 11 29.51 47.49 -32.40
N LEU A 12 29.90 46.35 -31.86
CA LEU A 12 29.16 45.71 -30.77
C LEU A 12 29.07 46.70 -29.59
N PRO A 13 27.92 46.83 -28.92
CA PRO A 13 27.79 47.72 -27.77
C PRO A 13 28.74 47.22 -26.67
N LYS A 14 29.63 48.09 -26.21
CA LYS A 14 30.48 47.82 -25.06
C LYS A 14 29.58 47.89 -23.82
N ILE A 15 29.03 46.76 -23.41
CA ILE A 15 28.30 46.65 -22.15
C ILE A 15 29.34 46.77 -21.04
N ASN A 16 29.44 47.96 -20.44
CA ASN A 16 30.30 48.20 -19.30
C ASN A 16 29.52 47.74 -18.06
N VAL A 17 29.55 46.44 -17.78
CA VAL A 17 28.93 45.90 -16.55
C VAL A 17 29.78 46.36 -15.38
N ASP A 18 29.23 47.23 -14.53
CA ASP A 18 29.92 47.64 -13.31
C ASP A 18 30.07 46.41 -12.40
N ARG A 19 31.22 46.30 -11.73
CA ARG A 19 31.57 45.12 -10.92
C ARG A 19 30.55 44.90 -9.79
N ARG A 20 29.91 45.99 -9.34
CA ARG A 20 28.81 45.98 -8.37
C ARG A 20 27.52 45.39 -8.95
N ASP A 21 27.14 45.75 -10.16
CA ASP A 21 25.95 45.20 -10.83
C ASP A 21 26.12 43.71 -11.11
N ALA A 22 27.34 43.29 -11.50
CA ALA A 22 27.67 41.88 -11.65
C ALA A 22 27.56 41.10 -10.33
N LEU A 23 28.04 41.67 -9.22
CA LEU A 23 27.94 41.05 -7.89
C LEU A 23 26.48 40.94 -7.42
N VAL A 24 25.67 41.98 -7.65
CA VAL A 24 24.24 41.96 -7.31
C VAL A 24 23.50 40.91 -8.14
N ALA A 25 23.80 40.80 -9.44
CA ALA A 25 23.20 39.78 -10.31
C ALA A 25 23.60 38.36 -9.89
N VAL A 26 24.86 38.13 -9.51
CA VAL A 26 25.33 36.83 -9.02
C VAL A 26 24.68 36.47 -7.68
N LEU A 27 24.56 37.42 -6.75
CA LEU A 27 23.88 37.21 -5.47
C LEU A 27 22.39 36.93 -5.66
N ALA A 28 21.72 37.65 -6.56
CA ALA A 28 20.32 37.41 -6.88
C ALA A 28 20.12 36.02 -7.51
N ALA A 29 20.99 35.62 -8.44
CA ALA A 29 20.95 34.29 -9.05
C ALA A 29 21.20 33.18 -8.02
N ALA A 30 22.17 33.36 -7.11
CA ALA A 30 22.44 32.42 -6.03
C ALA A 30 21.22 32.29 -5.09
N ALA A 31 20.60 33.40 -4.72
CA ALA A 31 19.40 33.39 -3.87
C ALA A 31 18.23 32.65 -4.52
N VAL A 32 17.99 32.86 -5.83
CA VAL A 32 16.93 32.14 -6.57
C VAL A 32 17.20 30.63 -6.59
N ILE A 33 18.45 30.23 -6.83
CA ILE A 33 18.83 28.80 -6.81
C ILE A 33 18.62 28.21 -5.42
N SER A 34 19.01 28.92 -4.36
CA SER A 34 18.79 28.48 -2.99
C SER A 34 17.30 28.34 -2.64
N ILE A 35 16.47 29.31 -3.02
CA ILE A 35 15.02 29.26 -2.80
C ILE A 35 14.40 28.09 -3.57
N ALA A 36 14.80 27.88 -4.82
CA ALA A 36 14.31 26.76 -5.62
C ALA A 36 14.71 25.41 -5.00
N PHE A 37 15.95 25.29 -4.52
CA PHE A 37 16.44 24.08 -3.85
C PHE A 37 15.70 23.81 -2.54
N CYS A 38 15.62 24.81 -1.63
CA CYS A 38 14.92 24.67 -0.36
C CYS A 38 13.41 24.45 -0.55
N GLY A 39 12.79 25.14 -1.51
CA GLY A 39 11.38 24.94 -1.85
C GLY A 39 11.12 23.54 -2.40
N TRP A 40 12.02 23.01 -3.23
CA TRP A 40 11.94 21.64 -3.73
C TRP A 40 12.07 20.61 -2.60
N THR A 41 13.04 20.75 -1.70
CA THR A 41 13.22 19.82 -0.58
C THR A 41 12.01 19.78 0.35
N LEU A 42 11.47 20.96 0.71
CA LEU A 42 10.26 21.05 1.53
C LEU A 42 9.03 20.47 0.84
N PHE A 43 8.93 20.63 -0.48
CA PHE A 43 7.84 20.05 -1.26
C PHE A 43 7.93 18.51 -1.29
N VAL A 44 9.12 17.94 -1.52
CA VAL A 44 9.32 16.49 -1.49
C VAL A 44 8.92 15.92 -0.12
N ASP A 45 9.46 16.49 0.96
CA ASP A 45 9.20 16.09 2.34
C ASP A 45 7.69 16.11 2.69
N TYR A 46 7.00 17.19 2.32
CA TYR A 46 5.55 17.30 2.49
C TYR A 46 4.77 16.23 1.71
N THR A 47 5.17 15.96 0.47
CA THR A 47 4.49 14.94 -0.35
C THR A 47 4.74 13.52 0.15
N GLU A 48 5.93 13.22 0.67
CA GLU A 48 6.24 11.93 1.27
C GLU A 48 5.45 11.70 2.55
N THR A 49 5.41 12.69 3.45
CA THR A 49 4.60 12.64 4.66
C THR A 49 3.12 12.42 4.35
N SER A 50 2.60 13.12 3.34
CA SER A 50 1.20 12.99 2.92
C SER A 50 0.89 11.58 2.38
N ARG A 51 1.80 11.00 1.60
CA ARG A 51 1.69 9.64 1.04
C ARG A 51 1.74 8.56 2.11
N VAL A 52 2.65 8.68 3.08
CA VAL A 52 2.71 7.76 4.24
C VAL A 52 1.42 7.84 5.04
N ALA A 53 0.91 9.04 5.32
CA ALA A 53 -0.33 9.22 6.06
C ALA A 53 -1.57 8.66 5.33
N GLU A 54 -1.58 8.66 3.99
CA GLU A 54 -2.63 8.03 3.19
C GLU A 54 -2.55 6.50 3.28
N PHE A 55 -1.36 5.92 3.05
CA PHE A 55 -1.11 4.49 3.19
C PHE A 55 -1.48 3.96 4.59
N SER A 56 -1.00 4.60 5.66
CA SER A 56 -1.33 4.21 7.03
C SER A 56 -2.83 4.27 7.32
N ARG A 57 -3.55 5.22 6.72
CA ARG A 57 -5.01 5.33 6.86
C ARG A 57 -5.74 4.19 6.15
N HIS A 58 -5.31 3.82 4.95
CA HIS A 58 -5.89 2.69 4.23
C HIS A 58 -5.61 1.36 4.95
N VAL A 59 -4.41 1.17 5.50
CA VAL A 59 -4.10 0.02 6.36
C VAL A 59 -4.98 0.00 7.60
N ALA A 60 -5.11 1.13 8.32
CA ALA A 60 -5.95 1.20 9.52
C ALA A 60 -7.44 0.91 9.22
N ALA A 61 -7.95 1.38 8.08
CA ALA A 61 -9.31 1.05 7.63
C ALA A 61 -9.46 -0.46 7.34
N SER A 62 -8.49 -1.05 6.66
CA SER A 62 -8.42 -2.50 6.44
C SER A 62 -8.43 -3.29 7.74
N GLU A 63 -7.59 -2.93 8.70
CA GLU A 63 -7.52 -3.60 10.01
C GLU A 63 -8.83 -3.48 10.81
N ALA A 64 -9.47 -2.31 10.78
CA ALA A 64 -10.74 -2.10 11.47
C ALA A 64 -11.85 -3.00 10.90
N ASP A 65 -11.98 -3.06 9.57
CA ASP A 65 -12.98 -3.92 8.92
C ASP A 65 -12.68 -5.41 9.15
N LEU A 66 -11.42 -5.81 9.04
CA LEU A 66 -10.99 -7.19 9.31
C LEU A 66 -11.20 -7.58 10.77
N PHE A 67 -11.03 -6.65 11.71
CA PHE A 67 -11.30 -6.90 13.13
C PHE A 67 -12.78 -7.21 13.36
N LEU A 68 -13.69 -6.44 12.78
CA LEU A 68 -15.13 -6.69 12.85
C LEU A 68 -15.48 -8.07 12.28
N LEU A 69 -14.99 -8.38 11.07
CA LEU A 69 -15.19 -9.69 10.45
C LEU A 69 -14.61 -10.84 11.31
N SER A 70 -13.45 -10.63 11.94
CA SER A 70 -12.88 -11.64 12.85
C SER A 70 -13.78 -11.90 14.05
N GLY A 71 -14.49 -10.87 14.53
CA GLY A 71 -15.48 -10.98 15.60
C GLY A 71 -16.66 -11.84 15.17
N ASP A 72 -17.22 -11.58 13.99
CA ASP A 72 -18.33 -12.34 13.43
C ASP A 72 -17.95 -13.81 13.21
N ILE A 73 -16.80 -14.08 12.60
CA ILE A 73 -16.27 -15.44 12.41
C ILE A 73 -16.06 -16.12 13.76
N SER A 74 -15.45 -15.43 14.73
CA SER A 74 -15.23 -16.00 16.06
C SER A 74 -16.53 -16.35 16.76
N SER A 75 -17.57 -15.50 16.64
CA SER A 75 -18.89 -15.79 17.17
C SER A 75 -19.51 -17.01 16.48
N HIS A 76 -19.42 -17.09 15.16
CA HIS A 76 -19.91 -18.22 14.37
C HIS A 76 -19.23 -19.55 14.69
N MET A 77 -17.91 -19.52 14.90
CA MET A 77 -17.15 -20.71 15.30
C MET A 77 -17.55 -21.20 16.69
N ARG A 78 -17.91 -20.29 17.61
CA ARG A 78 -18.36 -20.63 18.98
C ARG A 78 -19.84 -21.02 19.07
N SER A 79 -20.67 -20.60 18.12
CA SER A 79 -22.12 -20.88 18.14
C SER A 79 -22.46 -22.32 17.75
N ARG A 80 -21.47 -23.12 17.33
CA ARG A 80 -21.68 -24.51 16.91
C ARG A 80 -22.21 -25.37 18.08
N PRO A 81 -23.37 -26.04 17.93
CA PRO A 81 -23.88 -26.95 18.95
C PRO A 81 -22.95 -28.15 19.18
N ASP A 82 -22.92 -28.68 20.40
CA ASP A 82 -22.13 -29.88 20.76
C ASP A 82 -22.57 -31.13 19.98
N HIS A 83 -23.87 -31.25 19.73
CA HIS A 83 -24.50 -32.36 19.01
C HIS A 83 -25.47 -31.83 17.94
N PRO A 84 -24.96 -31.24 16.85
CA PRO A 84 -25.80 -30.63 15.84
C PRO A 84 -26.51 -31.68 15.01
N SER A 85 -27.79 -31.45 14.74
CA SER A 85 -28.54 -32.13 13.69
C SER A 85 -27.94 -31.83 12.31
N ILE A 86 -28.33 -32.61 11.29
CA ILE A 86 -27.90 -32.37 9.91
C ILE A 86 -28.32 -30.98 9.44
N ALA A 87 -29.56 -30.56 9.74
CA ALA A 87 -30.06 -29.24 9.37
C ALA A 87 -29.27 -28.10 10.03
N GLU A 88 -28.84 -28.28 11.28
CA GLU A 88 -27.97 -27.31 11.96
C GLU A 88 -26.56 -27.28 11.37
N CYS A 89 -26.00 -28.42 10.96
CA CYS A 89 -24.73 -28.46 10.24
C CYS A 89 -24.82 -27.77 8.88
N ASP A 90 -25.91 -27.99 8.14
CA ASP A 90 -26.16 -27.34 6.85
C ASP A 90 -26.25 -25.82 6.99
N ALA A 91 -27.00 -25.34 8.00
CA ALA A 91 -27.11 -23.92 8.30
C ALA A 91 -25.74 -23.33 8.69
N TRP A 92 -25.00 -24.03 9.54
CA TRP A 92 -23.67 -23.60 9.99
C TRP A 92 -22.67 -23.49 8.84
N MET A 93 -22.63 -24.47 7.94
CA MET A 93 -21.75 -24.45 6.77
C MET A 93 -22.15 -23.37 5.76
N ARG A 94 -23.46 -23.10 5.61
CA ARG A 94 -23.94 -22.02 4.75
C ARG A 94 -23.50 -20.65 5.27
N GLU A 95 -23.65 -20.40 6.57
CA GLU A 95 -23.23 -19.14 7.20
C GLU A 95 -21.71 -18.98 7.17
N LEU A 96 -20.94 -20.06 7.38
CA LEU A 96 -19.49 -20.05 7.17
C LEU A 96 -19.13 -19.64 5.73
N GLY A 97 -19.81 -20.21 4.74
CA GLY A 97 -19.62 -19.86 3.34
C GLY A 97 -19.89 -18.38 3.05
N ALA A 98 -20.99 -17.84 3.60
CA ALA A 98 -21.33 -16.43 3.43
C ALA A 98 -20.31 -15.47 4.06
N LEU A 99 -19.85 -15.75 5.30
CA LEU A 99 -18.79 -14.98 5.94
C LEU A 99 -17.47 -15.06 5.15
N ALA A 100 -17.18 -16.24 4.59
CA ALA A 100 -15.99 -16.45 3.79
C ALA A 100 -16.04 -15.70 2.45
N ASP A 101 -17.17 -15.71 1.75
CA ASP A 101 -17.33 -14.92 0.52
C ASP A 101 -17.20 -13.42 0.81
N TYR A 102 -17.83 -12.93 1.89
CA TYR A 102 -17.66 -11.55 2.33
C TYR A 102 -16.19 -11.21 2.64
N GLY A 103 -15.49 -12.07 3.38
CA GLY A 103 -14.07 -11.89 3.69
C GLY A 103 -13.16 -11.89 2.45
N ARG A 104 -13.45 -12.73 1.46
CA ARG A 104 -12.75 -12.72 0.17
C ARG A 104 -12.93 -11.38 -0.54
N ASP A 105 -14.16 -10.88 -0.60
CA ASP A 105 -14.44 -9.64 -1.32
C ASP A 105 -13.84 -8.43 -0.58
N LEU A 106 -13.94 -8.39 0.75
CA LEU A 106 -13.35 -7.37 1.62
C LEU A 106 -11.82 -7.30 1.50
N THR A 107 -11.15 -8.46 1.57
CA THR A 107 -9.68 -8.53 1.40
C THR A 107 -9.25 -8.12 -0.01
N SER A 108 -10.02 -8.46 -1.04
CA SER A 108 -9.75 -8.04 -2.42
C SER A 108 -9.85 -6.52 -2.58
N TYR A 109 -10.86 -5.90 -1.96
CA TYR A 109 -11.04 -4.46 -1.94
C TYR A 109 -9.85 -3.75 -1.30
N HIS A 110 -9.51 -4.10 -0.05
CA HIS A 110 -8.41 -3.47 0.67
C HIS A 110 -7.06 -3.70 -0.02
N ARG A 111 -6.87 -4.88 -0.62
CA ARG A 111 -5.66 -5.19 -1.38
C ARG A 111 -5.51 -4.28 -2.60
N GLN A 112 -6.59 -3.96 -3.30
CA GLN A 112 -6.55 -3.06 -4.45
C GLN A 112 -6.27 -1.62 -4.03
N VAL A 113 -6.93 -1.14 -2.97
CA VAL A 113 -6.72 0.21 -2.43
C VAL A 113 -5.26 0.38 -2.01
N ILE A 114 -4.76 -0.52 -1.16
CA ILE A 114 -3.41 -0.41 -0.60
C ILE A 114 -2.33 -0.62 -1.66
N ALA A 115 -2.54 -1.51 -2.64
CA ALA A 115 -1.58 -1.70 -3.72
C ALA A 115 -1.51 -0.49 -4.69
N ALA A 116 -2.54 0.36 -4.71
CA ALA A 116 -2.57 1.57 -5.53
C ALA A 116 -1.88 2.76 -4.85
N ASP A 117 -1.63 2.70 -3.54
CA ASP A 117 -0.94 3.76 -2.81
C ASP A 117 0.46 3.97 -3.38
N VAL A 118 0.82 5.23 -3.63
CA VAL A 118 2.18 5.61 -3.98
C VAL A 118 2.93 5.90 -2.69
N VAL A 119 3.78 4.98 -2.25
CA VAL A 119 4.56 5.13 -1.01
C VAL A 119 6.01 5.53 -1.29
N PRO A 120 6.70 6.21 -0.35
CA PRO A 120 8.15 6.42 -0.43
C PRO A 120 8.90 5.09 -0.50
N GLU A 121 10.12 5.10 -1.05
CA GLU A 121 10.93 3.89 -1.27
C GLU A 121 11.09 3.06 0.01
N ALA A 122 11.31 3.72 1.15
CA ALA A 122 11.45 3.08 2.46
C ALA A 122 10.22 2.23 2.85
N TYR A 123 9.01 2.63 2.45
CA TYR A 123 7.75 1.96 2.80
C TYR A 123 7.31 0.89 1.78
N THR A 124 8.02 0.73 0.66
CA THR A 124 7.68 -0.28 -0.37
C THR A 124 7.69 -1.71 0.19
N GLY A 125 8.61 -2.00 1.12
CA GLY A 125 8.66 -3.29 1.82
C GLY A 125 7.42 -3.54 2.67
N ALA A 126 6.96 -2.53 3.42
CA ALA A 126 5.76 -2.60 4.25
C ALA A 126 4.51 -2.81 3.39
N GLN A 127 4.32 -1.99 2.35
CA GLN A 127 3.19 -2.13 1.43
C GLN A 127 3.16 -3.53 0.77
N SER A 128 4.31 -4.03 0.33
CA SER A 128 4.44 -5.37 -0.26
C SER A 128 4.10 -6.49 0.73
N ALA A 129 4.53 -6.38 1.98
CA ALA A 129 4.23 -7.35 3.02
C ALA A 129 2.73 -7.35 3.40
N TYR A 130 2.12 -6.17 3.54
CA TYR A 130 0.70 -6.06 3.87
C TYR A 130 -0.21 -6.56 2.75
N THR A 131 0.11 -6.22 1.49
CA THR A 131 -0.63 -6.76 0.33
C THR A 131 -0.52 -8.28 0.22
N ARG A 132 0.65 -8.85 0.54
CA ARG A 132 0.82 -10.32 0.66
C ARG A 132 -0.01 -10.92 1.80
N ALA A 133 -0.12 -10.22 2.93
CA ALA A 133 -0.98 -10.64 4.02
C ALA A 133 -2.43 -10.75 3.55
N LEU A 134 -2.94 -9.70 2.89
CA LEU A 134 -4.30 -9.71 2.32
C LEU A 134 -4.50 -10.83 1.28
N ASP A 135 -3.48 -11.15 0.47
CA ASP A 135 -3.55 -12.26 -0.48
C ASP A 135 -3.68 -13.63 0.20
N ASN A 136 -2.90 -13.85 1.27
CA ASN A 136 -2.98 -15.08 2.04
C ASN A 136 -4.32 -15.20 2.78
N LEU A 137 -4.83 -14.09 3.31
CA LEU A 137 -6.12 -14.06 4.00
C LEU A 137 -7.28 -14.30 3.01
N ASN A 138 -7.23 -13.66 1.84
CA ASN A 138 -8.16 -13.91 0.73
C ASN A 138 -8.19 -15.38 0.31
N ARG A 139 -7.02 -16.02 0.24
CA ARG A 139 -6.89 -17.44 -0.05
C ARG A 139 -7.53 -18.30 1.05
N ALA A 140 -7.35 -17.96 2.32
CA ALA A 140 -7.99 -18.66 3.43
C ALA A 140 -9.52 -18.60 3.31
N PHE A 141 -10.06 -17.42 3.06
CA PHE A 141 -11.49 -17.21 2.82
C PHE A 141 -12.01 -17.98 1.61
N SER A 142 -11.30 -17.93 0.48
CA SER A 142 -11.67 -18.69 -0.72
C SER A 142 -11.74 -20.21 -0.46
N LEU A 143 -10.85 -20.72 0.39
CA LEU A 143 -10.83 -22.13 0.78
C LEU A 143 -11.95 -22.47 1.77
N TRP A 144 -12.30 -21.60 2.71
CA TRP A 144 -13.49 -21.78 3.56
C TRP A 144 -14.79 -21.77 2.75
N SER A 145 -14.95 -20.85 1.80
CA SER A 145 -16.09 -20.83 0.86
C SER A 145 -16.15 -22.13 0.02
N SER A 146 -15.01 -22.58 -0.49
CA SER A 146 -14.90 -23.86 -1.22
C SER A 146 -15.21 -25.08 -0.33
N ALA A 147 -14.86 -25.04 0.95
CA ALA A 147 -15.19 -26.09 1.91
C ALA A 147 -16.70 -26.16 2.15
N ALA A 148 -17.38 -25.01 2.29
CA ALA A 148 -18.83 -24.94 2.41
C ALA A 148 -19.54 -25.51 1.17
N GLY A 149 -19.09 -25.15 -0.04
CA GLY A 149 -19.63 -25.70 -1.28
C GLY A 149 -19.41 -27.22 -1.41
N ALA A 150 -18.21 -27.71 -1.06
CA ALA A 150 -17.90 -29.13 -1.07
C ALA A 150 -18.74 -29.92 -0.04
N TYR A 151 -18.96 -29.36 1.14
CA TYR A 151 -19.83 -29.95 2.15
C TYR A 151 -21.26 -30.11 1.63
N HIS A 152 -21.82 -29.06 1.02
CA HIS A 152 -23.20 -29.07 0.54
C HIS A 152 -23.43 -30.07 -0.61
N THR A 153 -22.38 -30.41 -1.35
CA THR A 153 -22.42 -31.42 -2.42
C THR A 153 -22.06 -32.84 -1.95
N GLY A 154 -21.83 -33.04 -0.65
CA GLY A 154 -21.43 -34.32 -0.06
C GLY A 154 -19.96 -34.71 -0.33
N ALA A 155 -19.15 -33.81 -0.87
CA ALA A 155 -17.74 -34.03 -1.18
C ALA A 155 -16.85 -33.83 0.07
N TYR A 156 -17.11 -34.59 1.14
CA TYR A 156 -16.51 -34.37 2.47
C TYR A 156 -14.97 -34.42 2.50
N THR A 157 -14.34 -35.28 1.69
CA THR A 157 -12.88 -35.30 1.57
C THR A 157 -12.35 -33.97 1.02
N ALA A 158 -13.01 -33.41 0.00
CA ALA A 158 -12.64 -32.11 -0.55
C ALA A 158 -12.90 -30.98 0.46
N ALA A 159 -14.01 -31.04 1.19
CA ALA A 159 -14.31 -30.08 2.26
C ALA A 159 -13.18 -30.06 3.32
N ASN A 160 -12.78 -31.23 3.83
CA ASN A 160 -11.69 -31.34 4.80
C ASN A 160 -10.35 -30.84 4.25
N ASN A 161 -10.02 -31.17 3.00
CA ASN A 161 -8.79 -30.69 2.36
C ASN A 161 -8.78 -29.16 2.22
N ASN A 162 -9.93 -28.57 1.88
CA ASN A 162 -10.08 -27.12 1.78
C ASN A 162 -9.94 -26.44 3.14
N LEU A 163 -10.53 -26.98 4.21
CA LEU A 163 -10.34 -26.45 5.58
C LEU A 163 -8.87 -26.50 5.99
N ALA A 164 -8.18 -27.62 5.79
CA ALA A 164 -6.75 -27.74 6.07
C ALA A 164 -5.87 -26.81 5.19
N GLY A 165 -6.34 -26.49 3.99
CA GLY A 165 -5.73 -25.48 3.13
C GLY A 165 -5.92 -24.07 3.69
N ALA A 166 -7.13 -23.75 4.16
CA ALA A 166 -7.46 -22.47 4.76
C ALA A 166 -6.63 -22.20 6.01
N ASP A 167 -6.46 -23.21 6.88
CA ASP A 167 -5.61 -23.12 8.07
C ASP A 167 -4.15 -22.81 7.74
N ARG A 168 -3.63 -23.34 6.62
CA ARG A 168 -2.27 -23.02 6.15
C ARG A 168 -2.19 -21.59 5.63
N ALA A 169 -3.14 -21.18 4.78
CA ALA A 169 -3.18 -19.82 4.26
C ALA A 169 -3.34 -18.78 5.38
N TRP A 170 -4.10 -19.10 6.44
CA TRP A 170 -4.20 -18.26 7.64
C TRP A 170 -2.86 -18.12 8.38
N LYS A 171 -2.07 -19.21 8.49
CA LYS A 171 -0.72 -19.13 9.06
C LYS A 171 0.21 -18.27 8.20
N ASP A 172 0.12 -18.41 6.88
CA ASP A 172 0.89 -17.59 5.94
C ASP A 172 0.50 -16.09 6.04
N TYR A 173 -0.78 -15.80 6.32
CA TYR A 173 -1.25 -14.45 6.65
C TYR A 173 -0.58 -13.90 7.91
N ILE A 174 -0.56 -14.66 9.01
CA ILE A 174 0.10 -14.24 10.27
C ILE A 174 1.58 -13.96 10.04
N THR A 175 2.28 -14.80 9.28
CA THR A 175 3.68 -14.57 8.92
C THR A 175 3.85 -13.28 8.12
N ALA A 176 2.98 -13.02 7.13
CA ALA A 176 3.05 -11.81 6.32
C ALA A 176 2.74 -10.53 7.12
N ILE A 177 1.85 -10.58 8.13
CA ILE A 177 1.65 -9.46 9.06
C ILE A 177 2.90 -9.19 9.89
N SER A 178 3.57 -10.25 10.39
CA SER A 178 4.84 -10.06 11.10
C SER A 178 5.94 -9.48 10.21
N ASP A 179 5.95 -9.83 8.92
CA ASP A 179 6.82 -9.19 7.94
C ASP A 179 6.47 -7.71 7.76
N TYR A 180 5.19 -7.37 7.65
CA TYR A 180 4.72 -5.98 7.57
C TYR A 180 5.20 -5.15 8.75
N ASP A 181 4.98 -5.60 9.98
CA ASP A 181 5.40 -4.88 11.19
C ASP A 181 6.92 -4.65 11.22
N ARG A 182 7.70 -5.60 10.69
CA ARG A 182 9.15 -5.48 10.61
C ARG A 182 9.59 -4.47 9.56
N GLU A 183 9.02 -4.53 8.35
CA GLU A 183 9.38 -3.57 7.29
C GLU A 183 8.87 -2.16 7.60
N LEU A 184 7.70 -2.03 8.25
CA LEU A 184 7.18 -0.75 8.70
C LEU A 184 8.15 -0.10 9.70
N ARG A 185 8.59 -0.86 10.72
CA ARG A 185 9.56 -0.37 11.70
C ARG A 185 10.89 0.03 11.05
N ARG A 186 11.38 -0.73 10.07
CA ARG A 186 12.59 -0.36 9.32
C ARG A 186 12.42 0.94 8.54
N ALA A 187 11.23 1.18 7.98
CA ALA A 187 10.91 2.42 7.28
C ALA A 187 10.86 3.62 8.25
N GLU A 188 10.28 3.43 9.44
CA GLU A 188 10.15 4.45 10.47
C GLU A 188 11.48 4.77 11.18
N GLU A 189 12.32 3.77 11.45
CA GLU A 189 13.63 3.93 12.12
C GLU A 189 14.75 4.32 11.15
N GLY A 190 14.57 4.08 9.84
CA GLY A 190 15.55 4.36 8.78
C GLY A 190 15.71 5.84 8.43
N GLU A 191 14.93 6.74 9.03
CA GLU A 191 15.06 8.20 8.90
C GLU A 191 16.12 8.81 9.85
N GLU A 192 16.76 8.04 10.75
CA GLU A 192 17.78 8.53 11.70
C GLU A 192 19.25 8.28 11.27
N GLY A 193 19.54 8.03 9.99
CA GLY A 193 20.89 7.70 9.47
C GLY A 193 21.57 8.77 8.64
#